data_AF-A0A2K0T123-F1
#
_entry.id   AF-A0A2K0T123-F1
#
_cell.length_a   1.000
_cell.length_b   1.000
_cell.length_c   1.000
_cell.angle_alpha   90.00
_cell.angle_beta   90.00
_cell.angle_gamma   90.00
#
_symmetry.space_group_name_H-M   'P 1'
#
loop_
_entity.id
_entity.type
_entity.pdbx_description
1 polymer ?
#
loop_
_entity_poly.entity_id
_entity_poly.type
_entity_poly.pdbx_seq_one_letter_code
_entity_poly.pdbx_strand_id
1 'polypeptide(L)'
;MPLFHNYGICSFFRAIHCRKSIHFYNAELPLTHDNLLKIFQANDFEIFYGVPYTLKLLSESQTGIDLLQELKLVMYGGSACPDDLGNILVENGVNLIGHYGATEVGQLMTSFRPKGDKAWNYVREHDALSPYLRWEPRGSDLYECVILEGWPSKVQSSRPDGAYATKDLFEPHPSIPRAWKYIARLDDTIVLVNGEKFNPVEMEGRIRSDKNVTEAVVFGAGRAHLGILLVPAAGLATHTNEEILDIIWPVVEFANKSADAFARISRDMIRLLPHDCAYPRTDKGSIIRQAFYQKFKAEIEETYDLAESSSEELVQFDLPELQQFTRDLVQRTLEAPTPVQDDEDFFSLGLDSLQAIQMRSEILKKVDIGENKLGQQIVFEQPSISKLSSFLLSLRIGSDANEKMSIEQQMENLVMRYSTETLSISTSSSIALPAHLELILSQNWLLDLMLIKSIV
;
A
#
# COMPACT_ATOMS: atom_id res chain seq x y z
N MET A 1 20.02 -12.13 -18.29
CA MET A 1 18.60 -12.26 -18.66
C MET A 1 18.42 -13.32 -19.73
N PRO A 2 17.41 -14.21 -19.64
CA PRO A 2 17.13 -15.21 -20.68
C PRO A 2 16.77 -14.58 -22.04
N LEU A 3 17.14 -15.25 -23.14
CA LEU A 3 16.90 -14.77 -24.51
C LEU A 3 15.44 -14.84 -24.96
N PHE A 4 14.59 -15.64 -24.31
CA PHE A 4 13.15 -15.65 -24.62
C PHE A 4 12.43 -14.41 -24.05
N HIS A 5 13.09 -13.62 -23.19
CA HIS A 5 12.53 -12.40 -22.62
C HIS A 5 12.96 -11.17 -23.44
N ASN A 6 12.03 -10.22 -23.66
CA ASN A 6 12.25 -9.01 -24.47
C ASN A 6 13.54 -8.26 -24.07
N TYR A 7 13.76 -8.05 -22.77
CA TYR A 7 14.96 -7.36 -22.29
C TYR A 7 16.27 -8.12 -22.60
N GLY A 8 16.26 -9.46 -22.57
CA GLY A 8 17.42 -10.29 -22.90
C GLY A 8 17.73 -10.28 -24.40
N ILE A 9 16.71 -10.49 -25.23
CA ILE A 9 16.87 -10.50 -26.69
C ILE A 9 17.24 -9.12 -27.25
N CYS A 10 16.66 -8.04 -26.73
CA CYS A 10 17.04 -6.68 -27.13
C CYS A 10 18.48 -6.34 -26.74
N SER A 11 18.93 -6.76 -25.55
CA SER A 11 20.32 -6.55 -25.11
C SER A 11 21.30 -7.30 -26.00
N PHE A 12 20.97 -8.54 -26.39
CA PHE A 12 21.74 -9.32 -27.35
C PHE A 12 21.84 -8.65 -28.73
N PHE A 13 20.72 -8.25 -29.32
CA PHE A 13 20.74 -7.57 -30.62
C PHE A 13 21.45 -6.21 -30.56
N ARG A 14 21.36 -5.48 -29.44
CA ARG A 14 22.10 -4.24 -29.23
C ARG A 14 23.61 -4.48 -29.25
N ALA A 15 24.09 -5.54 -28.60
CA ALA A 15 25.50 -5.92 -28.65
C ALA A 15 25.96 -6.23 -30.08
N ILE A 16 25.18 -7.02 -30.84
CA ILE A 16 25.46 -7.31 -32.25
C ILE A 16 25.52 -6.02 -33.08
N HIS A 17 24.49 -5.18 -32.98
CA HIS A 17 24.40 -3.93 -33.73
C HIS A 17 25.57 -2.99 -33.43
N CYS A 18 25.98 -2.90 -32.16
CA CYS A 18 27.12 -2.11 -31.71
C CYS A 18 28.47 -2.80 -31.94
N ARG A 19 28.50 -4.03 -32.46
CA ARG A 19 29.70 -4.85 -32.64
C ARG A 19 30.52 -5.02 -31.36
N LYS A 20 29.82 -5.27 -30.25
CA LYS A 20 30.40 -5.50 -28.91
C LYS A 20 30.18 -6.95 -28.48
N SER A 21 31.05 -7.45 -27.60
CA SER A 21 30.86 -8.76 -26.96
C SER A 21 29.72 -8.67 -25.93
N ILE A 22 28.95 -9.74 -25.80
CA ILE A 22 27.97 -9.92 -24.74
C ILE A 22 28.22 -11.26 -24.06
N HIS A 23 28.31 -11.22 -22.73
CA HIS A 23 28.54 -12.40 -21.90
C HIS A 23 27.22 -12.79 -21.26
N PHE A 24 26.81 -14.04 -21.48
CA PHE A 24 25.64 -14.61 -20.82
C PHE A 24 26.07 -15.29 -19.54
N TYR A 25 25.28 -15.09 -18.49
CA TYR A 25 25.43 -15.86 -17.26
C TYR A 25 25.19 -17.35 -17.55
N ASN A 26 26.04 -18.22 -17.01
CA ASN A 26 25.88 -19.66 -17.17
C ASN A 26 24.64 -20.14 -16.40
N ALA A 27 23.60 -20.56 -17.12
CA ALA A 27 22.34 -21.01 -16.53
C ALA A 27 22.47 -22.28 -15.66
N GLU A 28 23.58 -23.01 -15.78
CA GLU A 28 23.87 -24.17 -14.92
C GLU A 28 24.37 -23.77 -13.52
N LEU A 29 24.84 -22.52 -13.35
CA LEU A 29 25.30 -22.02 -12.05
C LEU A 29 24.12 -21.42 -11.26
N PRO A 30 23.95 -21.78 -9.98
CA PRO A 30 23.00 -21.09 -9.11
C PRO A 30 23.31 -19.58 -9.07
N LEU A 31 22.29 -18.74 -9.23
CA LEU A 31 22.44 -17.29 -9.18
C LEU A 31 22.63 -16.85 -7.72
N THR A 32 23.88 -16.70 -7.30
CA THR A 32 24.26 -16.34 -5.93
C THR A 32 25.24 -15.18 -5.92
N HIS A 33 25.35 -14.51 -4.77
CA HIS A 33 26.35 -13.46 -4.51
C HIS A 33 27.77 -13.89 -4.93
N ASP A 34 28.25 -15.02 -4.40
CA ASP A 34 29.62 -15.50 -4.63
C ASP A 34 29.92 -15.82 -6.10
N ASN A 35 28.96 -16.42 -6.81
CA ASN A 35 29.13 -16.75 -8.22
C ASN A 35 29.19 -15.48 -9.07
N LEU A 36 28.35 -14.50 -8.76
CA LEU A 36 28.36 -13.20 -9.43
C LEU A 36 29.69 -12.47 -9.19
N LEU A 37 30.15 -12.37 -7.93
CA LEU A 37 31.43 -11.72 -7.62
C LEU A 37 32.60 -12.35 -8.36
N LYS A 38 32.72 -13.69 -8.36
CA LYS A 38 33.78 -14.39 -9.08
C LYS A 38 33.78 -14.08 -10.58
N ILE A 39 32.59 -14.01 -11.20
CA ILE A 39 32.46 -13.71 -12.62
C ILE A 39 32.88 -12.27 -12.91
N PHE A 40 32.44 -11.31 -12.10
CA PHE A 40 32.81 -9.90 -12.24
C PHE A 40 34.31 -9.67 -12.03
N GLN A 41 34.93 -10.36 -11.08
CA GLN A 41 36.38 -10.23 -10.84
C GLN A 41 37.24 -10.90 -11.91
N ALA A 42 36.71 -11.93 -12.59
CA ALA A 42 37.43 -12.67 -13.61
C ALA A 42 37.34 -12.04 -15.01
N ASN A 43 36.50 -11.02 -15.21
CA ASN A 43 36.22 -10.45 -16.53
C ASN A 43 36.13 -8.92 -16.44
N ASP A 44 36.51 -8.24 -17.51
CA ASP A 44 36.43 -6.78 -17.60
C ASP A 44 35.14 -6.39 -18.32
N PHE A 45 34.15 -5.88 -17.56
CA PHE A 45 32.84 -5.49 -18.09
C PHE A 45 32.67 -3.97 -18.10
N GLU A 46 32.06 -3.43 -19.14
CA GLU A 46 31.72 -2.00 -19.21
C GLU A 46 30.26 -1.73 -18.82
N ILE A 47 29.36 -2.70 -19.04
CA ILE A 47 27.91 -2.54 -18.90
C ILE A 47 27.33 -3.79 -18.27
N PHE A 48 26.46 -3.60 -17.28
CA PHE A 48 25.64 -4.67 -16.70
C PHE A 48 24.17 -4.51 -17.09
N TYR A 49 23.55 -5.61 -17.52
CA TYR A 49 22.11 -5.72 -17.78
C TYR A 49 21.50 -6.78 -16.84
N GLY A 50 20.66 -6.36 -15.91
CA GLY A 50 20.12 -7.26 -14.89
C GLY A 50 18.70 -6.94 -14.44
N VAL A 51 18.25 -7.72 -13.45
CA VAL A 51 17.02 -7.44 -12.71
C VAL A 51 17.39 -6.94 -11.30
N PRO A 52 16.49 -6.22 -10.62
CA PRO A 52 16.71 -5.76 -9.25
C PRO A 52 17.17 -6.86 -8.28
N TYR A 53 16.70 -8.10 -8.46
CA TYR A 53 17.17 -9.24 -7.66
C TYR A 53 18.70 -9.47 -7.77
N THR A 54 19.25 -9.40 -8.97
CA THR A 54 20.71 -9.56 -9.17
C THR A 54 21.49 -8.38 -8.59
N LEU A 55 20.92 -7.17 -8.64
CA LEU A 55 21.49 -5.99 -7.99
C LEU A 55 21.52 -6.16 -6.46
N LYS A 56 20.42 -6.67 -5.88
CA LYS A 56 20.37 -6.98 -4.44
C LYS A 56 21.51 -7.92 -4.07
N LEU A 57 21.64 -9.06 -4.75
CA LEU A 57 22.70 -10.02 -4.50
C LEU A 57 24.09 -9.36 -4.57
N LEU A 58 24.39 -8.58 -5.61
CA LEU A 58 25.68 -7.90 -5.72
C LEU A 58 25.90 -6.88 -4.58
N SER A 59 24.85 -6.18 -4.17
CA SER A 59 24.91 -5.16 -3.11
C SER A 59 25.02 -5.72 -1.68
N GLU A 60 24.98 -7.04 -1.48
CA GLU A 60 25.14 -7.66 -0.16
C GLU A 60 26.55 -7.47 0.45
N SER A 61 27.52 -7.02 -0.35
CA SER A 61 28.88 -6.69 0.12
C SER A 61 29.37 -5.38 -0.51
N GLN A 62 30.26 -4.67 0.19
CA GLN A 62 30.93 -3.49 -0.35
C GLN A 62 31.68 -3.80 -1.65
N THR A 63 32.39 -4.95 -1.70
CA THR A 63 33.10 -5.40 -2.90
C THR A 63 32.20 -5.47 -4.13
N GLY A 64 30.96 -5.93 -3.97
CA GLY A 64 30.02 -6.00 -5.09
C GLY A 64 29.48 -4.65 -5.53
N ILE A 65 29.32 -3.70 -4.60
CA ILE A 65 28.99 -2.30 -4.91
C ILE A 65 30.15 -1.64 -5.65
N ASP A 66 31.39 -1.84 -5.20
CA ASP A 66 32.59 -1.29 -5.83
C ASP A 66 32.72 -1.79 -7.28
N LEU A 67 32.50 -3.09 -7.51
CA LEU A 67 32.48 -3.67 -8.87
C LEU A 67 31.37 -3.06 -9.74
N LEU A 68 30.20 -2.77 -9.19
CA LEU A 68 29.12 -2.08 -9.93
C LEU A 68 29.46 -0.63 -10.23
N GLN A 69 30.23 0.04 -9.36
CA GLN A 69 30.65 1.42 -9.51
C GLN A 69 31.67 1.60 -10.64
N GLU A 70 32.54 0.61 -10.86
CA GLU A 70 33.54 0.61 -11.95
C GLU A 70 32.91 0.56 -13.35
N LEU A 71 31.68 0.06 -13.46
CA LEU A 71 30.96 -0.04 -14.72
C LEU A 71 30.56 1.34 -15.25
N LYS A 72 30.57 1.49 -16.58
CA LYS A 72 30.07 2.69 -17.25
C LYS A 72 28.56 2.83 -17.10
N LEU A 73 27.85 1.70 -16.98
CA LEU A 73 26.40 1.65 -16.97
C LEU A 73 25.89 0.40 -16.26
N VAL A 74 25.01 0.58 -15.28
CA VAL A 74 24.28 -0.49 -14.61
C VAL A 74 22.81 -0.34 -14.96
N MET A 75 22.28 -1.19 -15.83
CA MET A 75 20.88 -1.11 -16.25
C MET A 75 20.06 -2.22 -15.60
N TYR A 76 18.91 -1.84 -15.05
CA TYR A 76 17.91 -2.79 -14.57
C TYR A 76 16.60 -2.61 -15.31
N GLY A 77 15.81 -3.66 -15.40
CA GLY A 77 14.47 -3.58 -15.96
C GLY A 77 13.67 -4.85 -15.75
N GLY A 78 12.39 -4.79 -16.12
CA GLY A 78 11.48 -5.92 -16.08
C GLY A 78 10.77 -6.14 -14.74
N SER A 79 11.17 -5.47 -13.67
CA SER A 79 10.44 -5.33 -12.41
C SER A 79 10.81 -4.02 -11.71
N ALA A 80 10.01 -3.59 -10.74
CA ALA A 80 10.36 -2.45 -9.88
C ALA A 80 11.64 -2.76 -9.08
N CYS A 81 12.50 -1.75 -8.95
CA CYS A 81 13.64 -1.81 -8.05
C CYS A 81 13.23 -1.15 -6.73
N PRO A 82 13.48 -1.78 -5.57
CA PRO A 82 13.28 -1.13 -4.29
C PRO A 82 14.06 0.18 -4.21
N ASP A 83 13.41 1.21 -3.67
CA ASP A 83 14.01 2.55 -3.58
C ASP A 83 15.27 2.53 -2.71
N ASP A 84 15.25 1.84 -1.57
CA ASP A 84 16.39 1.74 -0.66
C ASP A 84 17.61 1.10 -1.34
N LEU A 85 17.40 0.00 -2.08
CA LEU A 85 18.46 -0.65 -2.85
C LEU A 85 19.08 0.30 -3.89
N GLY A 86 18.25 0.95 -4.71
CA GLY A 86 18.76 1.83 -5.77
C GLY A 86 19.39 3.11 -5.21
N ASN A 87 18.87 3.64 -4.10
CA ASN A 87 19.45 4.78 -3.39
C ASN A 87 20.86 4.45 -2.89
N ILE A 88 21.04 3.32 -2.20
CA ILE A 88 22.37 2.87 -1.73
C ILE A 88 23.35 2.78 -2.91
N LEU A 89 22.94 2.18 -4.03
CA LEU A 89 23.81 2.05 -5.21
C LEU A 89 24.20 3.42 -5.80
N VAL A 90 23.24 4.32 -5.98
CA VAL A 90 23.48 5.65 -6.56
C VAL A 90 24.29 6.54 -5.61
N GLU A 91 24.09 6.42 -4.30
CA GLU A 91 24.87 7.11 -3.27
C GLU A 91 26.34 6.65 -3.26
N ASN A 92 26.59 5.37 -3.54
CA ASN A 92 27.93 4.82 -3.75
C ASN A 92 28.50 5.10 -5.15
N GLY A 93 27.82 5.93 -5.96
CA GLY A 93 28.32 6.40 -7.25
C GLY A 93 28.09 5.46 -8.43
N VAL A 94 27.27 4.41 -8.26
CA VAL A 94 26.88 3.53 -9.36
C VAL A 94 26.01 4.28 -10.37
N ASN A 95 26.36 4.20 -11.66
CA ASN A 95 25.54 4.76 -12.74
C ASN A 95 24.33 3.87 -13.04
N LEU A 96 23.37 3.84 -12.11
CA LEU A 96 22.17 3.01 -12.17
C LEU A 96 21.11 3.63 -13.08
N ILE A 97 20.67 2.90 -14.10
CA ILE A 97 19.64 3.32 -15.07
C ILE A 97 18.49 2.30 -15.09
N GLY A 98 17.29 2.78 -14.82
CA GLY A 98 16.05 2.04 -15.00
C GLY A 98 15.64 2.00 -16.46
N HIS A 99 15.16 0.84 -16.89
CA HIS A 99 14.60 0.58 -18.21
C HIS A 99 13.13 0.16 -18.05
N TYR A 100 12.24 0.92 -18.68
CA TYR A 100 10.80 0.67 -18.66
C TYR A 100 10.26 0.35 -20.07
N GLY A 101 9.41 -0.66 -20.10
CA GLY A 101 8.72 -1.16 -21.29
C GLY A 101 8.00 -2.46 -20.97
N ALA A 102 7.19 -2.92 -21.93
CA ALA A 102 6.50 -4.21 -21.86
C ALA A 102 6.61 -4.92 -23.22
N THR A 103 6.29 -6.21 -23.27
CA THR A 103 6.41 -7.01 -24.50
C THR A 103 5.49 -6.46 -25.61
N GLU A 104 4.32 -5.96 -25.21
CA GLU A 104 3.24 -5.46 -26.05
C GLU A 104 3.55 -4.12 -26.72
N VAL A 105 4.48 -3.35 -26.14
CA VAL A 105 4.77 -1.95 -26.52
C VAL A 105 6.26 -1.69 -26.77
N GLY A 106 7.11 -2.70 -26.55
CA GLY A 106 8.56 -2.59 -26.64
C GLY A 106 9.18 -1.76 -25.51
N GLN A 107 10.41 -1.32 -25.74
CA GLN A 107 11.09 -0.36 -24.85
C GLN A 107 10.44 1.02 -25.01
N LEU A 108 10.10 1.66 -23.90
CA LEU A 108 9.49 2.98 -23.89
C LEU A 108 10.45 4.02 -23.33
N MET A 109 10.86 3.87 -22.07
CA MET A 109 11.58 4.94 -21.36
C MET A 109 12.79 4.40 -20.61
N THR A 110 13.70 5.30 -20.27
CA THR A 110 14.86 5.01 -19.42
C THR A 110 15.09 6.16 -18.46
N SER A 111 15.76 5.91 -17.33
CA SER A 111 16.17 6.98 -16.40
C SER A 111 17.57 7.53 -16.67
N PHE A 112 18.01 7.52 -17.94
CA PHE A 112 19.23 8.22 -18.35
C PHE A 112 19.14 9.69 -17.95
N ARG A 113 20.20 10.17 -17.29
CA ARG A 113 20.21 11.49 -16.65
C ARG A 113 21.60 12.10 -16.64
N PRO A 114 21.72 13.43 -16.54
CA PRO A 114 23.00 14.11 -16.39
C PRO A 114 23.75 13.68 -15.13
N LYS A 115 25.09 13.82 -15.15
CA LYS A 115 25.91 13.55 -13.95
C LYS A 115 25.49 14.47 -12.80
N GLY A 116 25.36 13.91 -11.60
CA GLY A 116 24.92 14.63 -10.39
C GLY A 116 23.41 14.56 -10.14
N ASP A 117 22.62 14.15 -11.13
CA ASP A 117 21.21 13.87 -10.97
C ASP A 117 21.02 12.51 -10.27
N LYS A 118 20.31 12.50 -9.13
CA LYS A 118 20.05 11.31 -8.32
C LYS A 118 18.68 10.67 -8.59
N ALA A 119 17.87 11.21 -9.50
CA ALA A 119 16.53 10.69 -9.82
C ALA A 119 16.59 9.42 -10.69
N TRP A 120 17.20 8.36 -10.16
CA TRP A 120 17.47 7.10 -10.86
C TRP A 120 16.22 6.26 -11.10
N ASN A 121 15.21 6.40 -10.24
CA ASN A 121 13.92 5.72 -10.32
C ASN A 121 12.88 6.48 -11.15
N TYR A 122 13.24 7.63 -11.75
CA TYR A 122 12.39 8.39 -12.66
C TYR A 122 12.79 8.14 -14.11
N VAL A 123 11.96 7.40 -14.84
CA VAL A 123 12.14 7.21 -16.29
C VAL A 123 11.68 8.45 -17.05
N ARG A 124 12.35 8.76 -18.16
CA ARG A 124 12.13 9.98 -18.92
C ARG A 124 11.58 9.69 -20.30
N GLU A 125 10.59 10.47 -20.69
CA GLU A 125 10.09 10.44 -22.07
C GLU A 125 11.16 11.00 -23.02
N HIS A 126 11.12 10.52 -24.26
CA HIS A 126 11.91 11.08 -25.36
C HIS A 126 10.99 11.56 -26.47
N ASP A 127 11.46 12.48 -27.31
CA ASP A 127 10.60 13.20 -28.27
C ASP A 127 9.92 12.30 -29.29
N ALA A 128 10.56 11.19 -29.68
CA ALA A 128 9.93 10.21 -30.57
C ALA A 128 8.78 9.42 -29.91
N LEU A 129 8.76 9.30 -28.58
CA LEU A 129 7.74 8.52 -27.85
C LEU A 129 6.58 9.40 -27.36
N SER A 130 6.84 10.62 -26.89
CA SER A 130 5.81 11.47 -26.26
C SER A 130 4.52 11.68 -27.06
N PRO A 131 4.53 11.82 -28.40
CA PRO A 131 3.29 11.91 -29.18
C PRO A 131 2.38 10.68 -29.06
N TYR A 132 2.94 9.55 -28.62
CA TYR A 132 2.25 8.27 -28.46
C TYR A 132 2.01 7.90 -26.99
N LEU A 133 2.33 8.78 -26.04
CA LEU A 133 2.01 8.58 -24.63
C LEU A 133 0.76 9.36 -24.25
N ARG A 134 -0.13 8.71 -23.49
CA ARG A 134 -1.25 9.34 -22.81
C ARG A 134 -1.19 8.97 -21.34
N TRP A 135 -1.07 9.99 -20.48
CA TRP A 135 -1.08 9.85 -19.04
C TRP A 135 -2.50 10.06 -18.52
N GLU A 136 -3.17 9.00 -18.08
CA GLU A 136 -4.55 9.06 -17.62
C GLU A 136 -4.61 9.15 -16.09
N PRO A 137 -5.26 10.17 -15.51
CA PRO A 137 -5.32 10.32 -14.06
C PRO A 137 -6.11 9.16 -13.43
N ARG A 138 -5.54 8.59 -12.36
CA ARG A 138 -6.14 7.50 -11.55
C ARG A 138 -6.23 7.83 -10.05
N GLY A 139 -5.68 8.97 -9.63
CA GLY A 139 -5.71 9.49 -8.27
C GLY A 139 -5.02 10.85 -8.19
N SER A 140 -4.79 11.35 -6.98
CA SER A 140 -3.95 12.55 -6.77
C SER A 140 -2.52 12.22 -7.19
N ASP A 141 -1.96 12.98 -8.12
CA ASP A 141 -0.61 12.81 -8.68
C ASP A 141 -0.28 11.41 -9.24
N LEU A 142 -1.30 10.58 -9.48
CA LEU A 142 -1.13 9.20 -9.94
C LEU A 142 -1.74 9.01 -11.33
N TYR A 143 -0.95 8.52 -12.28
CA TYR A 143 -1.31 8.43 -13.69
C TYR A 143 -1.04 7.04 -14.26
N GLU A 144 -1.98 6.50 -15.02
CA GLU A 144 -1.77 5.31 -15.83
C GLU A 144 -1.07 5.66 -17.15
N CYS A 145 -0.04 4.89 -17.50
CA CYS A 145 0.63 5.00 -18.79
C CYS A 145 -0.18 4.28 -19.89
N VAL A 146 -0.65 5.00 -20.90
CA VAL A 146 -1.35 4.44 -22.06
C VAL A 146 -0.58 4.71 -23.34
N ILE A 147 -0.36 3.67 -24.13
CA ILE A 147 0.40 3.76 -25.39
C ILE A 147 -0.58 3.85 -26.55
N LEU A 148 -0.54 4.97 -27.26
CA LEU A 148 -1.43 5.26 -28.37
C LEU A 148 -1.04 4.48 -29.63
N GLU A 149 -1.97 4.42 -30.57
CA GLU A 149 -1.71 3.85 -31.89
C GLU A 149 -0.65 4.66 -32.65
N GLY A 150 0.15 3.97 -33.49
CA GLY A 150 1.25 4.57 -34.25
C GLY A 150 2.63 4.43 -33.63
N TRP A 151 2.76 4.06 -32.34
CA TRP A 151 4.07 3.71 -31.78
C TRP A 151 4.64 2.46 -32.49
N PRO A 152 5.83 2.54 -33.16
CA PRO A 152 6.30 1.46 -34.03
C PRO A 152 6.54 0.12 -33.33
N SER A 153 6.87 0.13 -32.04
CA SER A 153 7.10 -1.10 -31.26
C SER A 153 5.84 -1.65 -30.58
N LYS A 154 4.67 -1.01 -30.75
CA LYS A 154 3.40 -1.50 -30.22
C LYS A 154 2.84 -2.62 -31.10
N VAL A 155 2.73 -3.81 -30.54
CA VAL A 155 2.26 -5.03 -31.21
C VAL A 155 0.89 -5.51 -30.72
N GLN A 156 0.37 -4.92 -29.64
CA GLN A 156 -0.95 -5.26 -29.09
C GLN A 156 -1.74 -4.00 -28.73
N SER A 157 -3.06 -4.11 -28.82
CA SER A 157 -4.02 -3.11 -28.33
C SER A 157 -4.93 -3.77 -27.29
N SER A 158 -5.31 -3.03 -26.26
CA SER A 158 -6.21 -3.51 -25.20
C SER A 158 -7.47 -2.67 -25.05
N ARG A 159 -7.66 -1.68 -25.93
CA ARG A 159 -8.79 -0.75 -25.93
C ARG A 159 -9.41 -0.58 -27.32
N PRO A 160 -10.69 -0.16 -27.40
CA PRO A 160 -11.38 0.07 -28.67
C PRO A 160 -10.78 1.19 -29.54
N ASP A 161 -10.09 2.15 -28.93
CA ASP A 161 -9.40 3.26 -29.62
C ASP A 161 -8.02 2.86 -30.19
N GLY A 162 -7.71 1.55 -30.24
CA GLY A 162 -6.44 1.04 -30.73
C GLY A 162 -5.26 1.21 -29.76
N ALA A 163 -5.48 1.88 -28.61
CA ALA A 163 -4.46 2.08 -27.60
C ALA A 163 -4.20 0.81 -26.76
N TYR A 164 -3.05 0.79 -26.09
CA TYR A 164 -2.69 -0.22 -25.11
C TYR A 164 -2.60 0.40 -23.72
N ALA A 165 -3.52 0.00 -22.86
CA ALA A 165 -3.51 0.30 -21.42
C ALA A 165 -2.46 -0.58 -20.74
N THR A 166 -1.35 0.00 -20.28
CA THR A 166 -0.30 -0.78 -19.61
C THR A 166 -0.75 -1.30 -18.26
N LYS A 167 -1.71 -0.61 -17.62
CA LYS A 167 -2.08 -0.76 -16.21
C LYS A 167 -0.93 -0.43 -15.26
N ASP A 168 0.13 0.21 -15.73
CA ASP A 168 1.23 0.67 -14.91
C ASP A 168 0.96 2.12 -14.46
N LEU A 169 1.04 2.35 -13.14
CA LEU A 169 0.79 3.61 -12.46
C LEU A 169 2.10 4.33 -12.18
N PHE A 170 2.10 5.64 -12.39
CA PHE A 170 3.26 6.50 -12.27
C PHE A 170 2.93 7.81 -11.55
N GLU A 171 3.93 8.36 -10.87
CA GLU A 171 3.92 9.71 -10.33
C GLU A 171 4.88 10.62 -11.13
N PRO A 172 4.48 11.86 -11.43
CA PRO A 172 5.38 12.81 -12.07
C PRO A 172 6.47 13.27 -11.10
N HIS A 173 7.67 13.55 -11.62
CA HIS A 173 8.70 14.20 -10.82
C HIS A 173 8.26 15.64 -10.47
N PRO A 174 8.42 16.10 -9.22
CA PRO A 174 7.93 17.42 -8.80
C PRO A 174 8.56 18.60 -9.57
N SER A 175 9.77 18.43 -10.09
CA SER A 175 10.54 19.49 -10.76
C SER A 175 11.18 19.13 -12.11
N ILE A 176 11.10 17.87 -12.55
CA ILE A 176 11.75 17.43 -13.81
C ILE A 176 10.63 17.08 -14.79
N PRO A 177 10.40 17.91 -15.82
CA PRO A 177 9.35 17.66 -16.80
C PRO A 177 9.54 16.32 -17.50
N ARG A 178 8.42 15.63 -17.79
CA ARG A 178 8.41 14.35 -18.53
C ARG A 178 9.24 13.24 -17.85
N ALA A 179 9.42 13.33 -16.54
CA ALA A 179 10.06 12.31 -15.73
C ALA A 179 9.03 11.67 -14.80
N TRP A 180 9.00 10.34 -14.76
CA TRP A 180 7.92 9.57 -14.17
C TRP A 180 8.49 8.44 -13.30
N LYS A 181 8.09 8.38 -12.04
CA LYS A 181 8.43 7.27 -11.14
C LYS A 181 7.37 6.19 -11.27
N TYR A 182 7.80 4.96 -11.54
CA TYR A 182 6.90 3.81 -11.50
C TYR A 182 6.48 3.55 -10.05
N ILE A 183 5.17 3.40 -9.82
CA ILE A 183 4.61 3.15 -8.49
C ILE A 183 4.18 1.69 -8.37
N ALA A 184 3.22 1.25 -9.19
CA ALA A 184 2.83 -0.15 -9.26
C ALA A 184 1.95 -0.46 -10.46
N ARG A 185 1.52 -1.71 -10.51
CA ARG A 185 0.40 -2.18 -11.29
C ARG A 185 -0.93 -1.75 -10.68
N LEU A 186 -1.85 -1.25 -11.52
CA LEU A 186 -3.23 -0.98 -11.16
C LEU A 186 -3.92 -2.26 -10.64
N ASP A 187 -3.61 -3.41 -11.23
CA ASP A 187 -4.15 -4.72 -10.83
C ASP A 187 -3.50 -5.33 -9.57
N ASP A 188 -2.45 -4.70 -9.00
CA ASP A 188 -1.88 -5.08 -7.70
C ASP A 188 -2.48 -4.30 -6.53
N THR A 189 -3.40 -3.36 -6.79
CA THR A 189 -4.08 -2.59 -5.74
C THR A 189 -4.93 -3.52 -4.88
N ILE A 190 -4.65 -3.57 -3.58
CA ILE A 190 -5.42 -4.30 -2.59
C ILE A 190 -6.57 -3.43 -2.14
N VAL A 191 -7.80 -3.94 -2.25
CA VAL A 191 -9.00 -3.26 -1.77
C VAL A 191 -9.48 -3.95 -0.50
N LEU A 192 -9.46 -3.24 0.62
CA LEU A 192 -9.97 -3.73 1.90
C LEU A 192 -11.50 -3.76 1.92
N VAL A 193 -12.09 -4.44 2.91
CA VAL A 193 -13.57 -4.55 3.04
C VAL A 193 -14.26 -3.21 3.26
N ASN A 194 -13.55 -2.23 3.82
CA ASN A 194 -14.02 -0.86 4.03
C ASN A 194 -13.88 0.02 2.76
N GLY A 195 -13.35 -0.51 1.66
CA GLY A 195 -13.15 0.19 0.40
C GLY A 195 -11.82 0.94 0.28
N GLU A 196 -10.99 0.94 1.33
CA GLU A 196 -9.65 1.53 1.28
C GLU A 196 -8.78 0.79 0.27
N LYS A 197 -7.94 1.55 -0.43
CA LYS A 197 -7.09 1.04 -1.50
C LYS A 197 -5.63 1.18 -1.10
N PHE A 198 -4.94 0.05 -1.08
CA PHE A 198 -3.53 0.01 -0.74
C PHE A 198 -2.69 -0.53 -1.90
N ASN A 199 -1.57 0.13 -2.14
CA ASN A 199 -0.58 -0.32 -3.09
C ASN A 199 0.62 -0.92 -2.34
N PRO A 200 0.83 -2.25 -2.41
CA PRO A 200 1.81 -2.91 -1.56
C PRO A 200 3.27 -2.80 -2.06
N VAL A 201 3.50 -2.34 -3.30
CA VAL A 201 4.81 -2.48 -3.96
C VAL A 201 5.94 -1.77 -3.21
N GLU A 202 5.69 -0.56 -2.70
CA GLU A 202 6.72 0.18 -1.96
C GLU A 202 7.05 -0.49 -0.62
N MET A 203 6.02 -0.81 0.17
CA MET A 203 6.16 -1.47 1.47
C MET A 203 6.89 -2.81 1.34
N GLU A 204 6.46 -3.65 0.39
CA GLU A 204 7.12 -4.92 0.10
C GLU A 204 8.56 -4.73 -0.35
N GLY A 205 8.81 -3.76 -1.22
CA GLY A 205 10.15 -3.46 -1.72
C GLY A 205 11.10 -3.04 -0.59
N ARG A 206 10.64 -2.18 0.32
CA ARG A 206 11.38 -1.74 1.50
C ARG A 206 11.74 -2.91 2.41
N ILE A 207 10.75 -3.74 2.77
CA ILE A 207 10.97 -4.93 3.61
C ILE A 207 11.90 -5.94 2.91
N ARG A 208 11.69 -6.18 1.61
CA ARG A 208 12.54 -7.07 0.79
C ARG A 208 13.97 -6.57 0.62
N SER A 209 14.24 -5.27 0.84
CA SER A 209 15.61 -4.74 0.75
C SER A 209 16.50 -5.19 1.90
N ASP A 210 15.92 -5.66 3.00
CA ASP A 210 16.67 -6.24 4.11
C ASP A 210 17.35 -7.57 3.69
N LYS A 211 18.58 -7.79 4.18
CA LYS A 211 19.37 -9.01 3.91
C LYS A 211 18.75 -10.27 4.52
N ASN A 212 17.92 -10.12 5.56
CA ASN A 212 17.26 -11.21 6.27
C ASN A 212 15.94 -11.64 5.63
N VAL A 213 15.50 -10.93 4.58
CA VAL A 213 14.23 -11.19 3.88
C VAL A 213 14.52 -11.62 2.45
N THR A 214 14.04 -12.79 2.05
CA THR A 214 14.07 -13.26 0.66
C THR A 214 12.92 -12.63 -0.13
N GLU A 215 11.71 -12.69 0.41
CA GLU A 215 10.49 -12.19 -0.23
C GLU A 215 9.47 -11.71 0.81
N ALA A 216 8.67 -10.71 0.43
CA ALA A 216 7.64 -10.09 1.24
C ALA A 216 6.42 -9.80 0.36
N VAL A 217 5.26 -10.37 0.73
CA VAL A 217 4.02 -10.23 -0.04
C VAL A 217 2.88 -9.84 0.89
N VAL A 218 2.40 -8.61 0.74
CA VAL A 218 1.25 -8.09 1.50
C VAL A 218 -0.02 -8.71 0.93
N PHE A 219 -0.96 -9.05 1.81
CA PHE A 219 -2.29 -9.55 1.48
C PHE A 219 -3.36 -8.80 2.30
N GLY A 220 -4.63 -8.98 1.93
CA GLY A 220 -5.77 -8.40 2.65
C GLY A 220 -6.95 -7.96 1.80
N ALA A 221 -7.01 -8.38 0.53
CA ALA A 221 -8.15 -8.07 -0.33
C ALA A 221 -9.45 -8.61 0.29
N GLY A 222 -10.44 -7.73 0.45
CA GLY A 222 -11.72 -8.05 1.09
C GLY A 222 -11.66 -8.31 2.60
N ARG A 223 -10.57 -7.95 3.27
CA ARG A 223 -10.38 -8.11 4.72
C ARG A 223 -10.33 -6.75 5.42
N ALA A 224 -10.43 -6.75 6.75
CA ALA A 224 -10.45 -5.53 7.56
C ALA A 224 -9.06 -4.91 7.76
N HIS A 225 -8.02 -5.74 7.76
CA HIS A 225 -6.63 -5.34 7.99
C HIS A 225 -5.73 -5.98 6.94
N LEU A 226 -4.56 -5.39 6.71
CA LEU A 226 -3.52 -5.99 5.90
C LEU A 226 -2.69 -6.97 6.73
N GLY A 227 -2.14 -7.98 6.06
CA GLY A 227 -1.10 -8.84 6.61
C GLY A 227 0.01 -9.08 5.61
N ILE A 228 1.05 -9.80 6.02
CA ILE A 228 2.20 -10.07 5.16
C ILE A 228 2.69 -11.50 5.29
N LEU A 229 2.93 -12.13 4.15
CA LEU A 229 3.67 -13.38 4.06
C LEU A 229 5.15 -13.05 3.82
N LEU A 230 6.02 -13.56 4.68
CA LEU A 230 7.46 -13.33 4.60
C LEU A 230 8.21 -14.64 4.39
N VAL A 231 9.08 -14.66 3.39
CA VAL A 231 10.07 -15.73 3.19
C VAL A 231 11.40 -15.23 3.76
N PRO A 232 11.89 -15.77 4.88
CA PRO A 232 13.17 -15.35 5.46
C PRO A 232 14.35 -15.77 4.58
N ALA A 233 15.51 -15.14 4.79
CA ALA A 233 16.76 -15.53 4.16
C ALA A 233 17.25 -16.88 4.71
N ALA A 234 17.96 -17.65 3.87
CA ALA A 234 18.49 -18.96 4.26
C ALA A 234 19.45 -18.90 5.47
N GLY A 235 20.12 -17.76 5.70
CA GLY A 235 20.95 -17.52 6.88
C GLY A 235 20.19 -17.57 8.21
N LEU A 236 18.85 -17.47 8.18
CA LEU A 236 17.99 -17.56 9.35
C LEU A 236 17.37 -18.95 9.54
N ALA A 237 17.70 -19.95 8.71
CA ALA A 237 17.06 -21.27 8.73
C ALA A 237 17.14 -22.03 10.08
N THR A 238 18.12 -21.70 10.93
CA THR A 238 18.31 -22.31 12.26
C THR A 238 17.60 -21.58 13.40
N HIS A 239 17.01 -20.41 13.14
CA HIS A 239 16.35 -19.59 14.16
C HIS A 239 14.90 -20.04 14.35
N THR A 240 14.34 -19.78 15.53
CA THR A 240 12.90 -19.97 15.76
C THR A 240 12.08 -18.89 15.05
N ASN A 241 10.78 -19.11 14.89
CA ASN A 241 9.90 -18.12 14.28
C ASN A 241 9.92 -16.80 15.06
N GLU A 242 9.93 -16.86 16.39
CA GLU A 242 9.98 -15.69 17.26
C GLU A 242 11.27 -14.89 17.08
N GLU A 243 12.41 -15.57 17.01
CA GLU A 243 13.72 -14.93 16.75
C GLU A 243 13.75 -14.26 15.38
N ILE A 244 13.22 -14.93 14.35
CA ILE A 244 13.12 -14.36 12.99
C ILE A 244 12.22 -13.12 12.99
N LEU A 245 11.08 -13.18 13.69
CA LEU A 245 10.18 -12.04 13.83
C LEU A 245 10.85 -10.88 14.57
N ASP A 246 11.61 -11.12 15.63
CA ASP A 246 12.36 -10.06 16.33
C ASP A 246 13.41 -9.40 15.43
N ILE A 247 14.07 -10.17 14.56
CA ILE A 247 15.05 -9.65 13.60
C ILE A 247 14.39 -8.81 12.50
N ILE A 248 13.23 -9.24 11.99
CA ILE A 248 12.57 -8.61 10.84
C ILE A 248 11.60 -7.49 11.26
N TRP A 249 11.03 -7.55 12.47
CA TRP A 249 10.07 -6.55 12.95
C TRP A 249 10.54 -5.09 12.80
N PRO A 250 11.82 -4.74 13.11
CA PRO A 250 12.31 -3.38 12.92
C PRO A 250 12.16 -2.84 11.48
N VAL A 251 12.38 -3.68 10.45
CA VAL A 251 12.22 -3.23 9.06
C VAL A 251 10.75 -3.11 8.65
N VAL A 252 9.87 -3.96 9.19
CA VAL A 252 8.41 -3.85 8.99
C VAL A 252 7.87 -2.58 9.66
N GLU A 253 8.28 -2.31 10.90
CA GLU A 253 7.91 -1.10 11.63
C GLU A 253 8.42 0.15 10.91
N PHE A 254 9.64 0.11 10.37
CA PHE A 254 10.15 1.19 9.54
C PHE A 254 9.32 1.39 8.27
N ALA A 255 8.88 0.33 7.59
CA ALA A 255 8.00 0.42 6.43
C ALA A 255 6.60 0.95 6.76
N ASN A 256 6.06 0.60 7.92
CA ASN A 256 4.78 1.13 8.41
C ASN A 256 4.77 2.65 8.61
N LYS A 257 5.93 3.29 8.84
CA LYS A 257 6.00 4.75 9.04
C LYS A 257 5.62 5.55 7.79
N SER A 258 5.81 4.97 6.61
CA SER A 258 5.43 5.57 5.32
C SER A 258 4.02 5.18 4.88
N ALA A 259 3.34 4.31 5.61
CA ALA A 259 2.00 3.83 5.28
C ALA A 259 0.93 4.57 6.09
N ASP A 260 -0.23 4.77 5.44
CA ASP A 260 -1.44 5.24 6.09
C ASP A 260 -1.83 4.33 7.26
N ALA A 261 -2.51 4.87 8.26
CA ALA A 261 -2.81 4.13 9.49
C ALA A 261 -3.60 2.82 9.24
N PHE A 262 -4.46 2.77 8.22
CA PHE A 262 -5.20 1.57 7.83
C PHE A 262 -4.32 0.49 7.18
N ALA A 263 -3.16 0.88 6.63
CA ALA A 263 -2.27 0.03 5.87
C ALA A 263 -1.06 -0.48 6.69
N ARG A 264 -0.92 -0.06 7.94
CA ARG A 264 0.16 -0.52 8.82
C ARG A 264 -0.05 -1.99 9.17
N ILE A 265 0.99 -2.80 9.00
CA ILE A 265 0.99 -4.23 9.33
C ILE A 265 1.34 -4.40 10.80
N SER A 266 0.44 -4.99 11.57
CA SER A 266 0.72 -5.36 12.96
C SER A 266 1.57 -6.64 13.04
N ARG A 267 2.25 -6.83 14.16
CA ARG A 267 3.21 -7.94 14.33
C ARG A 267 2.54 -9.32 14.28
N ASP A 268 1.31 -9.42 14.78
CA ASP A 268 0.42 -10.58 14.72
C ASP A 268 -0.07 -10.90 13.31
N MET A 269 -0.05 -9.92 12.39
CA MET A 269 -0.42 -10.09 10.98
C MET A 269 0.78 -10.47 10.09
N ILE A 270 1.91 -10.84 10.70
CA ILE A 270 3.09 -11.36 10.00
C ILE A 270 3.08 -12.88 10.05
N ARG A 271 3.02 -13.51 8.87
CA ARG A 271 3.14 -14.96 8.73
C ARG A 271 4.45 -15.33 8.04
N LEU A 272 5.31 -16.02 8.77
CA LEU A 272 6.55 -16.57 8.23
C LEU A 272 6.27 -17.83 7.41
N LEU A 273 6.84 -17.89 6.22
CA LEU A 273 6.91 -19.07 5.38
C LEU A 273 8.27 -19.76 5.54
N PRO A 274 8.41 -21.06 5.21
CA PRO A 274 9.71 -21.71 5.19
C PRO A 274 10.70 -20.98 4.27
N HIS A 275 11.96 -20.83 4.71
CA HIS A 275 13.00 -20.12 3.94
C HIS A 275 13.26 -20.72 2.54
N ASP A 276 13.01 -22.02 2.37
CA ASP A 276 13.21 -22.80 1.16
C ASP A 276 11.90 -23.07 0.40
N CYS A 277 10.79 -22.45 0.81
CA CYS A 277 9.51 -22.69 0.15
C CYS A 277 9.56 -22.24 -1.32
N ALA A 278 9.09 -23.10 -2.21
CA ALA A 278 8.87 -22.72 -3.60
C ALA A 278 7.65 -21.78 -3.67
N TYR A 279 7.70 -20.73 -4.47
CA TYR A 279 6.55 -19.85 -4.70
C TYR A 279 6.46 -19.38 -6.16
N PRO A 280 5.25 -19.02 -6.64
CA PRO A 280 5.05 -18.57 -8.02
C PRO A 280 5.80 -17.26 -8.29
N ARG A 281 6.75 -17.33 -9.20
CA ARG A 281 7.57 -16.20 -9.64
C ARG A 281 7.77 -16.27 -11.14
N THR A 282 7.96 -15.10 -11.75
CA THR A 282 8.32 -14.99 -13.17
C THR A 282 9.77 -15.45 -13.38
N ASP A 283 10.17 -15.61 -14.63
CA ASP A 283 11.56 -15.90 -15.01
C ASP A 283 12.55 -14.77 -14.60
N LYS A 284 12.05 -13.63 -14.11
CA LYS A 284 12.83 -12.51 -13.56
C LYS A 284 13.02 -12.59 -12.05
N GLY A 285 12.39 -13.57 -11.40
CA GLY A 285 12.37 -13.69 -9.94
C GLY A 285 11.32 -12.83 -9.25
N SER A 286 10.53 -12.02 -9.97
CA SER A 286 9.43 -11.26 -9.36
C SER A 286 8.23 -12.16 -9.07
N ILE A 287 7.48 -11.89 -8.01
CA ILE A 287 6.28 -12.66 -7.67
C ILE A 287 5.20 -12.60 -8.75
N ILE A 288 4.38 -13.65 -8.84
CA ILE A 288 3.11 -13.63 -9.57
C ILE A 288 2.01 -13.57 -8.51
N ARG A 289 1.62 -12.36 -8.08
CA ARG A 289 0.81 -12.10 -6.88
C ARG A 289 -0.45 -12.96 -6.76
N GLN A 290 -1.28 -13.02 -7.81
CA GLN A 290 -2.52 -13.80 -7.78
C GLN A 290 -2.25 -15.31 -7.62
N ALA A 291 -1.22 -15.84 -8.28
CA ALA A 291 -0.83 -17.24 -8.11
C ALA A 291 -0.22 -17.49 -6.72
N PHE A 292 0.51 -16.51 -6.18
CA PHE A 292 1.06 -16.55 -4.82
C PHE A 292 -0.06 -16.63 -3.78
N TYR A 293 -1.07 -15.77 -3.87
CA TYR A 293 -2.25 -15.82 -3.00
C TYR A 293 -3.00 -17.15 -3.10
N GLN A 294 -3.16 -17.70 -4.30
CA GLN A 294 -3.80 -19.01 -4.45
C GLN A 294 -2.99 -20.13 -3.81
N LYS A 295 -1.66 -20.09 -3.97
CA LYS A 295 -0.77 -21.09 -3.38
C LYS A 295 -0.80 -21.07 -1.86
N PHE A 296 -0.72 -19.88 -1.27
CA PHE A 296 -0.63 -19.69 0.18
C PHE A 296 -1.95 -19.28 0.81
N LYS A 297 -3.07 -19.70 0.18
CA LYS A 297 -4.40 -19.34 0.65
C LYS A 297 -4.63 -19.84 2.07
N ALA A 298 -4.19 -21.06 2.39
CA ALA A 298 -4.38 -21.64 3.72
C ALA A 298 -3.68 -20.82 4.80
N GLU A 299 -2.43 -20.41 4.55
CA GLU A 299 -1.63 -19.62 5.48
C GLU A 299 -2.22 -18.22 5.67
N ILE A 300 -2.75 -17.61 4.61
CA ILE A 300 -3.45 -16.32 4.70
C ILE A 300 -4.69 -16.45 5.60
N GLU A 301 -5.53 -17.44 5.35
CA GLU A 301 -6.75 -17.68 6.14
C GLU A 301 -6.41 -17.99 7.61
N GLU A 302 -5.44 -18.88 7.85
CA GLU A 302 -4.96 -19.20 9.20
C GLU A 302 -4.42 -17.96 9.92
N THR A 303 -3.77 -17.03 9.22
CA THR A 303 -3.29 -15.78 9.83
C THR A 303 -4.46 -14.92 10.32
N TYR A 304 -5.56 -14.83 9.56
CA TYR A 304 -6.76 -14.14 10.02
C TYR A 304 -7.44 -14.88 11.17
N ASP A 305 -7.56 -16.21 11.08
CA ASP A 305 -8.16 -17.02 12.14
C ASP A 305 -7.36 -16.91 13.46
N LEU A 306 -6.02 -16.87 13.37
CA LEU A 306 -5.15 -16.65 14.52
C LEU A 306 -5.26 -15.22 15.06
N ALA A 307 -5.33 -14.20 14.21
CA ALA A 307 -5.53 -12.84 14.67
C ALA A 307 -6.89 -12.65 15.37
N GLU A 308 -7.95 -13.32 14.89
CA GLU A 308 -9.28 -13.32 15.51
C GLU A 308 -9.35 -14.18 16.78
N SER A 309 -8.56 -15.26 16.87
CA SER A 309 -8.50 -16.15 18.04
C SER A 309 -7.42 -15.80 19.06
N SER A 310 -6.47 -14.92 18.71
CA SER A 310 -5.50 -14.29 19.61
C SER A 310 -6.14 -13.22 20.48
N SER A 311 -7.39 -13.43 20.89
CA SER A 311 -7.96 -12.71 22.00
C SER A 311 -7.02 -12.91 23.18
N GLU A 312 -6.45 -11.80 23.67
CA GLU A 312 -6.13 -11.69 25.09
C GLU A 312 -7.33 -12.26 25.86
N GLU A 313 -7.13 -12.99 26.96
CA GLU A 313 -8.25 -13.47 27.78
C GLU A 313 -9.26 -12.34 27.94
N LEU A 314 -10.43 -12.48 27.29
CA LEU A 314 -11.39 -11.39 27.20
C LEU A 314 -11.74 -10.99 28.62
N VAL A 315 -11.48 -9.73 28.96
CA VAL A 315 -11.58 -9.28 30.33
C VAL A 315 -13.02 -8.91 30.61
N GLN A 316 -13.56 -9.48 31.70
CA GLN A 316 -14.86 -9.09 32.22
C GLN A 316 -14.75 -7.82 33.05
N PHE A 317 -14.67 -6.68 32.37
CA PHE A 317 -14.64 -5.37 33.01
C PHE A 317 -15.98 -5.03 33.67
N ASP A 318 -15.98 -4.45 34.87
CA ASP A 318 -17.16 -3.76 35.41
C ASP A 318 -17.38 -2.39 34.74
N LEU A 319 -18.46 -1.67 35.10
CA LEU A 319 -18.78 -0.39 34.44
C LEU A 319 -17.67 0.66 34.62
N PRO A 320 -17.15 0.92 35.84
CA PRO A 320 -15.99 1.81 36.03
C PRO A 320 -14.75 1.40 35.22
N GLU A 321 -14.44 0.11 35.16
CA GLU A 321 -13.31 -0.40 34.39
C GLU A 321 -13.51 -0.23 32.88
N LEU A 322 -14.72 -0.46 32.35
CA LEU A 322 -15.06 -0.22 30.95
C LEU A 322 -14.95 1.27 30.58
N GLN A 323 -15.37 2.16 31.47
CA GLN A 323 -15.24 3.60 31.28
C GLN A 323 -13.77 4.00 31.24
N GLN A 324 -12.94 3.48 32.15
CA GLN A 324 -11.51 3.76 32.14
C GLN A 324 -10.82 3.19 30.89
N PHE A 325 -11.11 1.94 30.52
CA PHE A 325 -10.58 1.31 29.31
C PHE A 325 -10.94 2.12 28.06
N THR A 326 -12.20 2.53 27.95
CA THR A 326 -12.70 3.30 26.80
C THR A 326 -12.09 4.70 26.77
N ARG A 327 -11.90 5.35 27.93
CA ARG A 327 -11.18 6.61 28.05
C ARG A 327 -9.74 6.49 27.54
N ASP A 328 -9.00 5.49 28.01
CA ASP A 328 -7.62 5.25 27.61
C ASP A 328 -7.52 4.90 26.12
N LEU A 329 -8.51 4.19 25.58
CA LEU A 329 -8.60 3.88 24.17
C LEU A 329 -8.81 5.15 23.33
N VAL A 330 -9.82 5.97 23.66
CA VAL A 330 -10.10 7.23 22.97
C VAL A 330 -8.89 8.17 23.03
N GLN A 331 -8.27 8.30 24.20
CA GLN A 331 -7.13 9.19 24.39
C GLN A 331 -5.90 8.75 23.58
N ARG A 332 -5.64 7.44 23.47
CA ARG A 332 -4.60 6.89 22.60
C ARG A 332 -4.93 7.09 21.12
N THR A 333 -6.17 6.86 20.72
CA THR A 333 -6.58 6.95 19.30
C THR A 333 -6.57 8.39 18.78
N LEU A 334 -6.94 9.37 19.61
CA LEU A 334 -6.99 10.79 19.24
C LEU A 334 -5.70 11.57 19.53
N GLU A 335 -4.72 10.95 20.21
CA GLU A 335 -3.55 11.65 20.76
C GLU A 335 -3.95 12.90 21.57
N ALA A 336 -5.09 12.83 22.27
CA ALA A 336 -5.73 14.01 22.86
C ALA A 336 -4.85 14.62 23.96
N PRO A 337 -4.58 15.96 23.91
CA PRO A 337 -3.69 16.63 24.85
C PRO A 337 -4.28 16.77 26.26
N THR A 338 -5.59 16.58 26.40
CA THR A 338 -6.34 16.70 27.66
C THR A 338 -7.20 15.46 27.89
N PRO A 339 -7.46 15.09 29.16
CA PRO A 339 -8.37 13.99 29.49
C PRO A 339 -9.78 14.26 28.94
N VAL A 340 -10.30 13.32 28.16
CA VAL A 340 -11.65 13.36 27.57
C VAL A 340 -12.71 13.13 28.65
N GLN A 341 -13.77 13.94 28.65
CA GLN A 341 -14.88 13.79 29.60
C GLN A 341 -15.83 12.65 29.18
N ASP A 342 -16.54 12.05 30.14
CA ASP A 342 -17.29 10.80 29.89
C ASP A 342 -18.48 10.93 28.94
N ASP A 343 -19.10 12.11 28.93
CA ASP A 343 -20.27 12.41 28.11
C ASP A 343 -19.93 13.25 26.87
N GLU A 344 -18.65 13.45 26.61
CA GLU A 344 -18.17 14.21 25.45
C GLU A 344 -18.34 13.39 24.17
N ASP A 345 -18.78 14.08 23.12
CA ASP A 345 -19.08 13.45 21.84
C ASP A 345 -17.79 13.18 21.06
N PHE A 346 -17.57 11.92 20.66
CA PHE A 346 -16.33 11.52 19.99
C PHE A 346 -16.07 12.29 18.69
N PHE A 347 -17.10 12.63 17.92
CA PHE A 347 -16.95 13.37 16.66
C PHE A 347 -16.58 14.81 16.90
N SER A 348 -17.11 15.40 17.97
CA SER A 348 -16.75 16.76 18.39
C SER A 348 -15.27 16.86 18.80
N LEU A 349 -14.67 15.73 19.21
CA LEU A 349 -13.25 15.60 19.52
C LEU A 349 -12.37 15.29 18.30
N GLY A 350 -12.96 15.23 17.09
CA GLY A 350 -12.24 14.97 15.85
C GLY A 350 -12.07 13.49 15.51
N LEU A 351 -12.84 12.60 16.14
CA LEU A 351 -12.82 11.17 15.81
C LEU A 351 -13.38 10.92 14.40
N ASP A 352 -12.61 10.26 13.56
CA ASP A 352 -13.01 9.87 12.21
C ASP A 352 -13.41 8.38 12.09
N SER A 353 -13.86 7.98 10.89
CA SER A 353 -14.30 6.61 10.61
C SER A 353 -13.18 5.57 10.75
N LEU A 354 -11.93 5.93 10.47
CA LEU A 354 -10.80 5.01 10.58
C LEU A 354 -10.48 4.75 12.05
N GLN A 355 -10.46 5.81 12.86
CA GLN A 355 -10.28 5.75 14.30
C GLN A 355 -11.41 4.97 14.98
N ALA A 356 -12.66 5.16 14.55
CA ALA A 356 -13.80 4.38 15.03
C ALA A 356 -13.62 2.87 14.78
N ILE A 357 -13.11 2.49 13.61
CA ILE A 357 -12.85 1.08 13.27
C ILE A 357 -11.72 0.51 14.14
N GLN A 358 -10.64 1.27 14.34
CA GLN A 358 -9.54 0.86 15.20
C GLN A 358 -10.01 0.65 16.65
N MET A 359 -10.79 1.58 17.19
CA MET A 359 -11.39 1.43 18.52
C MET A 359 -12.23 0.16 18.62
N ARG A 360 -13.08 -0.10 17.62
CA ARG A 360 -13.90 -1.31 17.58
C ARG A 360 -13.06 -2.59 17.60
N SER A 361 -11.97 -2.63 16.81
CA SER A 361 -11.06 -3.77 16.78
C SER A 361 -10.40 -4.00 18.15
N GLU A 362 -9.95 -2.93 18.82
CA GLU A 362 -9.35 -3.02 20.16
C GLU A 362 -10.35 -3.47 21.24
N ILE A 363 -11.61 -3.02 21.15
CA ILE A 363 -12.68 -3.49 22.03
C ILE A 363 -12.89 -4.99 21.86
N LEU A 364 -12.98 -5.48 20.62
CA LEU A 364 -13.19 -6.91 20.34
C LEU A 364 -12.01 -7.79 20.80
N LYS A 365 -10.79 -7.24 20.82
CA LYS A 365 -9.60 -7.97 21.28
C LYS A 365 -9.55 -8.15 22.80
N LYS A 366 -10.18 -7.26 23.58
CA LYS A 366 -9.91 -7.13 25.02
C LYS A 366 -11.14 -7.20 25.93
N VAL A 367 -12.33 -6.88 25.41
CA VAL A 367 -13.57 -6.79 26.22
C VAL A 367 -14.43 -8.03 25.99
N ASP A 368 -14.75 -8.74 27.07
CA ASP A 368 -15.78 -9.79 27.03
C ASP A 368 -17.18 -9.17 26.90
N ILE A 369 -17.82 -9.37 25.75
CA ILE A 369 -19.21 -8.96 25.47
C ILE A 369 -20.18 -10.15 25.41
N GLY A 370 -19.76 -11.33 25.88
CA GLY A 370 -20.50 -12.59 25.76
C GLY A 370 -20.60 -13.10 24.32
N GLU A 371 -21.60 -13.94 24.02
CA GLU A 371 -21.83 -14.49 22.67
C GLU A 371 -22.44 -13.47 21.67
N ASN A 372 -22.48 -12.18 22.03
CA ASN A 372 -23.09 -11.13 21.24
C ASN A 372 -22.12 -10.56 20.19
N LYS A 373 -22.69 -10.05 19.09
CA LYS A 373 -21.91 -9.41 18.02
C LYS A 373 -21.87 -7.90 18.21
N LEU A 374 -20.66 -7.33 18.15
CA LEU A 374 -20.48 -5.89 18.17
C LEU A 374 -20.76 -5.29 16.78
N GLY A 375 -21.72 -4.35 16.72
CA GLY A 375 -22.08 -3.64 15.49
C GLY A 375 -20.90 -2.92 14.84
N GLN A 376 -20.91 -2.80 13.50
CA GLN A 376 -19.82 -2.16 12.75
C GLN A 376 -19.73 -0.66 13.00
N GLN A 377 -20.86 -0.01 13.27
CA GLN A 377 -20.96 1.43 13.49
C GLN A 377 -21.06 1.77 14.98
N ILE A 378 -20.64 0.88 15.88
CA ILE A 378 -20.98 1.02 17.31
C ILE A 378 -20.44 2.32 17.94
N VAL A 379 -19.24 2.76 17.53
CA VAL A 379 -18.64 4.01 18.02
C VAL A 379 -19.43 5.24 17.54
N PHE A 380 -20.12 5.14 16.40
CA PHE A 380 -21.06 6.16 15.92
C PHE A 380 -22.40 6.10 16.63
N GLU A 381 -22.90 4.89 16.89
CA GLU A 381 -24.18 4.68 17.56
C GLU A 381 -24.12 5.04 19.05
N GLN A 382 -22.95 4.88 19.69
CA GLN A 382 -22.69 5.18 21.09
C GLN A 382 -21.54 6.20 21.21
N PRO A 383 -21.77 7.48 20.86
CA PRO A 383 -20.70 8.44 20.60
C PRO A 383 -20.13 9.10 21.87
N SER A 384 -20.09 8.40 23.00
CA SER A 384 -19.42 8.88 24.22
C SER A 384 -18.93 7.72 25.09
N ILE A 385 -18.00 7.98 26.01
CA ILE A 385 -17.44 6.96 26.91
C ILE A 385 -18.58 6.33 27.73
N SER A 386 -19.43 7.13 28.36
CA SER A 386 -20.58 6.66 29.14
C SER A 386 -21.49 5.72 28.34
N LYS A 387 -21.83 6.10 27.11
CA LYS A 387 -22.74 5.35 26.25
C LYS A 387 -22.13 4.05 25.76
N LEU A 388 -20.89 4.11 25.27
CA LEU A 388 -20.19 2.95 24.73
C LEU A 388 -19.91 1.92 25.83
N SER A 389 -19.40 2.34 26.99
CA SER A 389 -19.12 1.43 28.12
C SER A 389 -20.41 0.79 28.66
N SER A 390 -21.50 1.56 28.80
CA SER A 390 -22.79 1.01 29.24
C SER A 390 -23.36 0.01 28.23
N PHE A 391 -23.22 0.30 26.93
CA PHE A 391 -23.68 -0.61 25.88
C PHE A 391 -22.88 -1.92 25.86
N LEU A 392 -21.55 -1.85 25.95
CA LEU A 392 -20.69 -3.05 26.01
C LEU A 392 -21.04 -3.92 27.22
N LEU A 393 -21.30 -3.31 28.37
CA LEU A 393 -21.75 -4.03 29.57
C LEU A 393 -23.12 -4.68 29.36
N SER A 394 -24.05 -3.98 28.70
CA SER A 394 -25.39 -4.51 28.42
C SER A 394 -25.37 -5.73 27.50
N LEU A 395 -24.45 -5.75 26.52
CA LEU A 395 -24.24 -6.91 25.67
C LEU A 395 -23.77 -8.12 26.47
N ARG A 396 -22.88 -7.96 27.46
CA ARG A 396 -22.41 -9.08 28.28
C ARG A 396 -23.50 -9.61 29.22
N ILE A 397 -24.24 -8.73 29.86
CA ILE A 397 -25.22 -9.11 30.91
C ILE A 397 -26.54 -9.63 30.30
N GLY A 398 -26.75 -9.49 28.99
CA GLY A 398 -27.96 -9.95 28.31
C GLY A 398 -29.21 -9.15 28.69
N SER A 399 -29.02 -7.95 29.27
CA SER A 399 -30.11 -6.99 29.47
C SER A 399 -30.45 -6.38 28.12
N ASP A 400 -31.65 -6.63 27.61
CA ASP A 400 -32.22 -5.99 26.42
C ASP A 400 -32.11 -4.45 26.52
N ALA A 401 -31.01 -3.88 26.07
CA ALA A 401 -30.83 -2.44 25.90
C ALA A 401 -31.47 -1.98 24.58
N ASN A 402 -32.68 -2.45 24.32
CA ASN A 402 -33.49 -2.04 23.18
C ASN A 402 -34.68 -1.18 23.61
N GLU A 403 -34.53 -0.40 24.68
CA GLU A 403 -35.14 0.93 24.72
C GLU A 403 -34.30 1.85 23.83
N LYS A 404 -34.36 1.62 22.51
CA LYS A 404 -34.03 2.68 21.56
C LYS A 404 -35.02 3.80 21.85
N MET A 405 -34.52 4.95 22.31
CA MET A 405 -35.23 6.21 22.07
C MET A 405 -35.60 6.23 20.60
N SER A 406 -36.89 6.42 20.30
CA SER A 406 -37.35 6.41 18.93
C SER A 406 -36.66 7.53 18.15
N ILE A 407 -36.51 7.38 16.83
CA ILE A 407 -35.90 8.41 15.97
C ILE A 407 -36.61 9.76 16.19
N GLU A 408 -37.92 9.72 16.45
CA GLU A 408 -38.74 10.86 16.80
C GLU A 408 -38.31 11.53 18.11
N GLN A 409 -37.99 10.77 19.17
CA GLN A 409 -37.50 11.31 20.44
C GLN A 409 -36.07 11.87 20.33
N GLN A 410 -35.24 11.31 19.45
CA GLN A 410 -33.92 11.86 19.14
C GLN A 410 -34.03 13.18 18.37
N MET A 411 -34.93 13.25 17.39
CA MET A 411 -35.24 14.49 16.66
C MET A 411 -35.83 15.55 17.59
N GLU A 412 -36.75 15.20 18.50
CA GLU A 412 -37.31 16.12 19.49
C GLU A 412 -36.25 16.67 20.45
N ASN A 413 -35.31 15.84 20.91
CA ASN A 413 -34.21 16.29 21.77
C ASN A 413 -33.22 17.21 21.04
N LEU A 414 -32.90 16.93 19.78
CA LEU A 414 -32.08 17.82 18.95
C LEU A 414 -32.78 19.16 18.72
N VAL A 415 -34.08 19.15 18.42
CA VAL A 415 -34.88 20.36 18.29
C VAL A 415 -34.90 21.14 19.61
N MET A 416 -35.14 20.50 20.76
CA MET A 416 -35.13 21.14 22.08
C MET A 416 -33.77 21.75 22.45
N ARG A 417 -32.67 21.03 22.17
CA ARG A 417 -31.31 21.47 22.48
C ARG A 417 -30.90 22.69 21.67
N TYR A 418 -31.21 22.71 20.38
CA TYR A 418 -30.81 23.82 19.50
C TYR A 418 -31.85 24.95 19.40
N SER A 419 -33.09 24.75 19.89
CA SER A 419 -34.10 25.81 20.01
C SER A 419 -33.94 26.69 21.25
N THR A 420 -33.18 26.24 22.25
CA THR A 420 -32.86 27.04 23.46
C THR A 420 -31.59 27.87 23.29
N GLU A 421 -30.65 27.45 22.45
CA GLU A 421 -29.41 28.23 22.17
C GLU A 421 -29.60 29.34 21.13
N THR A 422 -30.66 29.31 20.31
CA THR A 422 -30.87 30.30 19.22
C THR A 422 -31.69 31.53 19.60
N LEU A 423 -32.05 31.73 20.87
CA LEU A 423 -32.74 32.93 21.36
C LEU A 423 -31.87 33.77 22.30
N SER A 424 -30.66 34.11 21.87
CA SER A 424 -29.89 35.22 22.46
C SER A 424 -29.04 35.99 21.45
N ILE A 425 -29.55 36.23 20.24
CA ILE A 425 -29.01 37.29 19.39
C ILE A 425 -29.82 38.56 19.65
N SER A 426 -29.23 39.45 20.45
CA SER A 426 -29.69 40.82 20.68
C SER A 426 -29.89 41.54 19.35
N THR A 427 -31.13 41.99 19.11
CA THR A 427 -31.51 42.83 18.00
C THR A 427 -30.97 44.25 18.18
N SER A 428 -29.73 44.50 17.74
CA SER A 428 -29.30 45.87 17.39
C SER A 428 -28.06 45.89 16.52
N SER A 429 -28.24 45.84 15.20
CA SER A 429 -27.48 46.68 14.25
C SER A 429 -27.85 46.31 12.81
N SER A 430 -28.60 47.21 12.17
CA SER A 430 -28.71 47.31 10.72
C SER A 430 -27.34 47.56 10.08
N ILE A 431 -26.89 46.74 9.12
CA ILE A 431 -26.00 47.12 8.01
C ILE A 431 -26.21 46.13 6.84
N ALA A 432 -26.16 46.68 5.63
CA ALA A 432 -26.67 46.17 4.36
C ALA A 432 -25.95 44.95 3.77
N LEU A 433 -26.72 44.14 3.03
CA LEU A 433 -26.28 43.07 2.13
C LEU A 433 -25.79 43.62 0.78
N PRO A 434 -24.69 43.08 0.24
CA PRO A 434 -24.56 42.82 -1.19
C PRO A 434 -24.69 41.32 -1.49
N ALA A 435 -25.30 41.04 -2.64
CA ALA A 435 -25.71 39.72 -3.11
C ALA A 435 -24.55 38.78 -3.52
N HIS A 436 -24.88 37.48 -3.48
CA HIS A 436 -24.18 36.30 -4.04
C HIS A 436 -23.01 35.69 -3.24
N LEU A 437 -23.37 34.83 -2.28
CA LEU A 437 -22.65 33.60 -1.95
C LEU A 437 -23.70 32.52 -1.65
N GLU A 438 -23.98 31.65 -2.62
CA GLU A 438 -24.84 30.47 -2.43
C GLU A 438 -24.04 29.39 -1.69
N LEU A 439 -24.45 29.12 -0.45
CA LEU A 439 -24.26 27.85 0.24
C LEU A 439 -25.25 26.84 -0.35
N ILE A 440 -24.76 25.79 -1.01
CA ILE A 440 -25.56 24.61 -1.34
C ILE A 440 -25.27 23.57 -0.26
N LEU A 441 -26.17 23.50 0.73
CA LEU A 441 -26.39 22.28 1.52
C LEU A 441 -27.68 21.62 1.03
N SER A 442 -27.50 20.35 0.72
CA SER A 442 -28.43 19.33 0.23
C SER A 442 -29.84 19.35 0.82
N GLN A 443 -30.84 19.09 -0.04
CA GLN A 443 -32.02 18.34 0.37
C GLN A 443 -32.58 17.46 -0.76
N ASN A 444 -32.66 16.17 -0.44
CA ASN A 444 -33.76 15.24 -0.70
C ASN A 444 -33.89 14.54 -2.06
N TRP A 445 -33.35 13.33 -2.06
CA TRP A 445 -34.01 12.13 -2.56
C TRP A 445 -35.39 11.98 -1.90
N LEU A 446 -36.48 12.34 -2.58
CA LEU A 446 -37.85 11.84 -2.30
C LEU A 446 -38.87 12.26 -3.37
N LEU A 447 -38.50 12.28 -4.66
CA LEU A 447 -39.43 12.69 -5.73
C LEU A 447 -39.34 11.93 -7.06
N ASP A 448 -38.80 10.70 -7.11
CA ASP A 448 -38.78 9.87 -8.34
C ASP A 448 -39.68 8.62 -8.26
N LEU A 449 -40.76 8.68 -7.47
CA LEU A 449 -41.83 7.66 -7.47
C LEU A 449 -43.14 8.14 -8.10
N MET A 450 -43.14 9.31 -8.77
CA MET A 450 -44.32 9.78 -9.52
C MET A 450 -43.92 10.59 -10.75
N LEU A 451 -43.52 9.92 -11.85
CA LEU A 451 -43.70 10.41 -13.23
C LEU A 451 -43.41 9.33 -14.28
N ILE A 452 -44.00 8.14 -14.12
CA ILE A 452 -44.41 7.30 -15.27
C ILE A 452 -45.92 7.32 -15.28
N LYS A 453 -46.48 8.34 -15.94
CA LYS A 453 -47.75 8.30 -16.68
C LYS A 453 -48.01 9.68 -17.29
N SER A 454 -48.04 9.70 -18.62
CA SER A 454 -48.97 10.51 -19.42
C SER A 454 -48.57 11.98 -19.65
N ILE A 455 -48.02 12.28 -20.84
CA ILE A 455 -48.69 13.02 -21.94
C ILE A 455 -47.62 13.61 -22.90
N VAL A 456 -47.65 13.06 -24.13
CA VAL A 456 -47.08 13.48 -25.43
C VAL A 456 -45.57 13.38 -25.62
#